data_AF-A0A131ZCI8-F1
#
_entry.id   AF-A0A131ZCI8-F1
#
_cell.length_a   1.000
_cell.length_b   1.000
_cell.length_c   1.000
_cell.angle_alpha   90.00
_cell.angle_beta   90.00
_cell.angle_gamma   90.00
#
_symmetry.space_group_name_H-M   'P 1'
#
loop_
_entity.id
_entity.type
_entity.pdbx_description
1 polymer ?
#
loop_
_entity_poly.entity_id
_entity_poly.type
_entity_poly.pdbx_seq_one_letter_code
_entity_poly.pdbx_strand_id
1 'polypeptide(L)'
;FNCDTKNVVYLLECSICHLQYIGQTETAFRYRFNNHKAHVHAFPSLPVSRHVSDAGHSFNNIRATILESGFKSHHEREVRESFLIHKFRTLSNGMNESSGALSWLS
;
A
#
# COMPACT_ATOMS: atom_id res chain seq x y z
N PHE A 1 15.40 6.33 0.05
CA PHE A 1 14.45 6.52 -1.07
C PHE A 1 13.83 7.90 -0.97
N ASN A 2 13.27 8.42 -2.06
CA ASN A 2 12.52 9.68 -2.09
C ASN A 2 11.21 9.50 -2.89
N CYS A 3 10.38 10.54 -2.95
CA CYS A 3 9.07 10.44 -3.62
C CYS A 3 9.16 10.29 -5.15
N ASP A 4 10.32 10.55 -5.77
CA ASP A 4 10.60 10.31 -7.18
C ASP A 4 11.10 8.90 -7.49
N THR A 5 11.38 8.09 -6.46
CA THR A 5 11.81 6.70 -6.64
C THR A 5 10.69 5.91 -7.33
N LYS A 6 11.06 5.22 -8.42
CA LYS A 6 10.17 4.41 -9.26
C LYS A 6 10.30 2.93 -8.92
N ASN A 7 9.36 2.12 -9.42
CA ASN A 7 9.45 0.66 -9.34
C ASN A 7 9.69 0.18 -7.90
N VAL A 8 8.73 0.49 -7.03
CA VAL A 8 8.84 0.34 -5.56
C VAL A 8 7.75 -0.55 -4.98
N VAL A 9 8.06 -1.17 -3.84
CA VAL A 9 7.09 -1.68 -2.87
C VAL A 9 7.14 -0.77 -1.64
N TYR A 10 5.98 -0.37 -1.13
CA TYR A 10 5.83 0.60 -0.05
C TYR A 10 4.84 0.13 1.02
N LEU A 11 4.95 0.76 2.18
CA LEU A 11 4.05 0.60 3.32
C LEU A 11 3.35 1.93 3.58
N LEU A 12 2.02 1.88 3.72
CA LEU A 12 1.22 2.96 4.28
C LEU A 12 0.79 2.56 5.69
N GLU A 13 0.96 3.44 6.67
CA GLU A 13 0.58 3.21 8.06
C GLU A 13 -0.34 4.33 8.54
N CYS A 14 -1.43 3.96 9.18
CA CYS A 14 -2.27 4.91 9.89
C CYS A 14 -1.66 5.29 11.24
N SER A 15 -1.43 6.57 11.49
CA SER A 15 -0.85 7.04 12.75
C SER A 15 -1.81 7.00 13.94
N ILE A 16 -3.10 6.70 13.72
CA ILE A 16 -4.13 6.64 14.77
C ILE A 16 -4.26 5.21 15.33
N CYS A 17 -4.39 4.22 14.45
CA CYS A 17 -4.64 2.83 14.83
C CYS A 17 -3.48 1.86 14.47
N HIS A 18 -2.43 2.35 13.82
CA HIS A 18 -1.26 1.58 13.38
C HIS A 18 -1.54 0.45 12.39
N LEU A 19 -2.74 0.40 11.79
CA LEU A 19 -3.00 -0.52 10.69
C LEU A 19 -2.15 -0.15 9.48
N GLN A 20 -1.67 -1.18 8.78
CA GLN A 20 -0.73 -1.06 7.69
C GLN A 20 -1.31 -1.60 6.38
N TYR A 21 -0.88 -1.02 5.27
CA TYR A 21 -1.16 -1.45 3.90
C TYR A 21 0.16 -1.58 3.15
N ILE A 22 0.36 -2.71 2.48
CA ILE A 22 1.46 -2.90 1.54
C ILE A 22 0.92 -2.71 0.13
N GLY A 23 1.64 -1.95 -0.68
CA GLY A 23 1.34 -1.78 -2.09
C GLY A 23 2.59 -1.66 -2.93
N GLN A 24 2.45 -1.84 -4.24
CA GLN A 24 3.51 -1.58 -5.22
C GLN A 24 3.13 -0.54 -6.27
N THR A 25 4.14 -0.01 -6.97
CA THR A 25 3.97 0.79 -8.17
C THR A 25 5.20 0.77 -9.07
N GLU A 26 4.98 0.82 -10.38
CA GLU A 26 6.05 1.00 -11.36
C GLU A 26 6.46 2.46 -11.54
N THR A 27 5.51 3.38 -11.40
CA THR A 27 5.74 4.82 -11.60
C THR A 27 6.42 5.43 -10.38
N ALA A 28 6.73 6.73 -10.45
CA ALA A 28 7.30 7.43 -9.28
C ALA A 28 6.31 7.41 -8.12
N PHE A 29 6.82 7.10 -6.92
CA PHE A 29 5.99 6.89 -5.73
C PHE A 29 5.00 8.04 -5.46
N ARG A 30 5.39 9.30 -5.70
CA ARG A 30 4.52 10.47 -5.54
C ARG A 30 3.21 10.37 -6.32
N TYR A 31 3.22 9.80 -7.53
CA TYR A 31 2.01 9.64 -8.32
C TYR A 31 1.07 8.63 -7.67
N ARG A 32 1.60 7.49 -7.21
CA ARG A 32 0.78 6.48 -6.52
C ARG A 32 0.21 7.01 -5.21
N PHE A 33 1.00 7.75 -4.43
CA PHE A 33 0.52 8.36 -3.18
C PHE A 33 -0.56 9.41 -3.44
N ASN A 34 -0.40 10.25 -4.47
CA ASN A 34 -1.43 11.22 -4.86
C ASN A 34 -2.71 10.55 -5.37
N ASN A 35 -2.60 9.43 -6.08
CA ASN A 35 -3.77 8.65 -6.50
C ASN A 35 -4.55 8.12 -5.29
N HIS A 36 -3.87 7.56 -4.28
CA HIS A 36 -4.52 7.16 -3.04
C HIS A 36 -5.27 8.33 -2.39
N LYS A 37 -4.67 9.53 -2.34
CA LYS A 37 -5.31 10.74 -1.81
C LYS A 37 -6.55 11.14 -2.60
N ALA A 38 -6.49 11.12 -3.93
CA ALA A 38 -7.62 11.45 -4.80
C ALA A 38 -8.74 10.41 -4.70
N HIS A 39 -8.39 9.14 -4.51
CA HIS A 39 -9.32 8.02 -4.43
C HIS A 39 -10.17 8.01 -3.16
N VAL A 40 -9.77 8.72 -2.10
CA VAL A 40 -10.53 8.76 -0.84
C VAL A 40 -12.01 9.10 -1.08
N HIS A 41 -12.27 10.08 -1.93
CA HIS A 41 -13.65 10.50 -2.25
C HIS A 41 -14.20 9.82 -3.50
N ALA A 42 -13.35 9.55 -4.50
CA ALA A 42 -13.79 8.99 -5.79
C ALA A 42 -14.09 7.48 -5.73
N PHE A 43 -13.38 6.75 -4.88
CA PHE A 43 -13.45 5.29 -4.78
C PHE A 43 -13.45 4.85 -3.30
N PRO A 44 -14.55 5.10 -2.56
CA PRO A 44 -14.61 4.86 -1.12
C PRO A 44 -14.57 3.38 -0.74
N SER A 45 -14.80 2.47 -1.69
CA SER A 45 -14.72 1.03 -1.46
C SER A 45 -13.29 0.48 -1.43
N LEU A 46 -12.30 1.23 -1.92
CA LEU A 46 -10.90 0.78 -1.88
C LEU A 46 -10.40 0.71 -0.43
N PRO A 47 -9.53 -0.25 -0.09
CA PRO A 47 -9.19 -0.53 1.30
C PRO A 47 -8.65 0.68 2.08
N VAL A 48 -7.72 1.44 1.49
CA VAL A 48 -7.18 2.66 2.11
C VAL A 48 -8.24 3.76 2.18
N SER A 49 -9.03 3.95 1.12
CA SER A 49 -10.11 4.95 1.08
C SER A 49 -11.17 4.69 2.16
N ARG A 50 -11.60 3.44 2.29
CA ARG A 50 -12.58 3.02 3.30
C ARG A 50 -12.06 3.26 4.70
N HIS A 51 -10.82 2.85 4.99
CA HIS A 51 -10.20 3.06 6.30
C HIS A 51 -10.13 4.55 6.69
N VAL A 52 -9.67 5.42 5.78
CA VAL A 52 -9.54 6.85 6.10
C VAL A 52 -10.86 7.62 6.08
N SER A 53 -11.96 6.96 5.67
CA SER A 53 -13.31 7.52 5.74
C SER A 53 -14.00 7.19 7.07
N ASP A 54 -13.42 6.30 7.89
CA ASP A 54 -13.95 5.98 9.22
C ASP A 54 -13.84 7.17 10.18
N ALA A 55 -14.75 7.23 11.16
CA ALA A 55 -14.76 8.30 12.15
C ALA A 55 -13.41 8.41 12.87
N GLY A 56 -12.88 9.64 12.96
CA GLY A 56 -11.58 9.93 13.58
C GLY A 56 -10.35 9.62 12.71
N HIS A 57 -10.56 9.18 11.47
CA HIS A 57 -9.49 8.90 10.52
C HIS A 57 -9.53 9.89 9.35
N SER A 58 -8.36 10.12 8.74
CA SER A 58 -8.23 10.93 7.54
C SER A 58 -6.95 10.55 6.79
N PHE A 59 -6.85 10.93 5.51
CA PHE A 59 -5.65 10.67 4.74
C PHE A 59 -4.40 11.38 5.30
N ASN A 60 -4.57 12.47 6.04
CA ASN A 60 -3.45 13.17 6.70
C ASN A 60 -2.82 12.33 7.83
N ASN A 61 -3.53 11.29 8.31
CA ASN A 61 -3.00 10.34 9.27
C ASN A 61 -2.20 9.21 8.62
N ILE A 62 -2.14 9.14 7.30
CA ILE A 62 -1.37 8.12 6.58
C ILE A 62 0.08 8.57 6.42
N ARG A 63 1.00 7.74 6.94
CA ARG A 63 2.44 7.85 6.72
C ARG A 63 2.89 6.83 5.70
N ALA A 64 3.83 7.23 4.84
CA ALA A 64 4.34 6.38 3.79
C ALA A 64 5.83 6.08 3.98
N THR A 65 6.20 4.81 3.79
CA THR A 65 7.58 4.34 3.80
C THR A 65 7.82 3.51 2.54
N ILE A 66 8.82 3.89 1.73
CA ILE A 66 9.29 3.01 0.65
C ILE A 66 10.17 1.93 1.29
N LEU A 67 9.81 0.67 1.08
CA LEU A 67 10.53 -0.47 1.67
C LEU A 67 11.64 -0.94 0.74
N GLU A 68 11.36 -1.01 -0.57
CA GLU A 68 12.28 -1.56 -1.55
C GLU A 68 12.00 -1.02 -2.95
N SER A 69 13.03 -0.99 -3.80
CA SER A 69 12.96 -0.50 -5.17
C SER A 69 14.00 -1.18 -6.06
N GLY A 70 13.91 -0.99 -7.38
CA GLY A 70 14.94 -1.42 -8.32
C GLY A 70 14.79 -2.87 -8.79
N PHE A 71 13.57 -3.38 -8.76
CA PHE A 71 13.22 -4.73 -9.25
C PHE A 71 13.54 -4.89 -10.74
N LYS A 72 14.03 -6.08 -11.13
CA LYS A 72 14.40 -6.36 -12.52
C LYS A 72 13.19 -6.67 -13.39
N SER A 73 12.08 -7.06 -12.78
CA SER A 73 10.84 -7.39 -13.49
C SER A 73 9.59 -7.03 -12.67
N HIS A 74 8.45 -6.94 -13.37
CA HIS A 74 7.13 -6.82 -12.75
C HIS A 74 6.87 -7.96 -11.76
N HIS A 75 7.17 -9.20 -12.18
CA HIS A 75 6.94 -10.39 -11.38
C HIS A 75 7.74 -10.38 -10.06
N GLU A 76 9.00 -9.96 -10.10
CA GLU A 76 9.82 -9.84 -8.88
C GLU A 76 9.21 -8.85 -7.88
N ARG A 77 8.67 -7.73 -8.38
CA ARG A 77 7.98 -6.74 -7.55
C ARG A 77 6.68 -7.28 -6.96
N GLU A 78 5.90 -8.04 -7.74
CA GLU A 78 4.67 -8.69 -7.27
C GLU A 78 4.94 -9.76 -6.20
N VAL A 79 5.93 -10.63 -6.43
CA VAL A 79 6.35 -11.63 -5.44
C VAL A 79 6.80 -10.94 -4.16
N ARG A 80 7.53 -9.82 -4.28
CA ARG A 80 7.97 -9.04 -3.12
C ARG A 80 6.81 -8.39 -2.36
N GLU A 81 5.84 -7.81 -3.06
CA GLU A 81 4.61 -7.29 -2.47
C GLU A 81 3.87 -8.38 -1.69
N SER A 82 3.61 -9.53 -2.31
CA SER A 82 2.95 -10.68 -1.67
C SER A 82 3.70 -11.16 -0.43
N PHE A 83 5.03 -11.29 -0.51
CA PHE A 83 5.85 -11.65 0.65
C PHE A 83 5.70 -10.64 1.80
N LEU A 84 5.69 -9.34 1.50
CA LEU A 84 5.58 -8.29 2.51
C LEU A 84 4.16 -8.21 3.09
N ILE A 85 3.10 -8.41 2.30
CA ILE A 85 1.72 -8.54 2.81
C ILE A 85 1.65 -9.66 3.85
N HIS A 86 2.24 -10.82 3.55
CA HIS A 86 2.28 -11.95 4.48
C HIS A 86 3.13 -11.62 5.73
N LYS A 87 4.36 -11.13 5.54
CA LYS A 87 5.31 -10.83 6.62
C LYS A 87 4.78 -9.79 7.61
N PHE A 88 4.13 -8.74 7.11
CA PHE A 88 3.52 -7.69 7.94
C PHE A 88 2.08 -8.02 8.36
N ARG A 89 1.56 -9.18 7.95
CA ARG A 89 0.20 -9.66 8.25
C ARG A 89 -0.89 -8.66 7.88
N THR A 90 -0.69 -7.84 6.85
CA THR A 90 -1.59 -6.73 6.52
C THR A 90 -2.93 -7.17 5.95
N LEU A 91 -3.11 -8.46 5.63
CA LEU A 91 -4.39 -9.05 5.26
C LEU A 91 -5.26 -9.41 6.48
N SER A 92 -4.66 -9.85 7.59
CA SER A 92 -5.38 -10.26 8.81
C SER A 92 -5.39 -9.19 9.89
N ASN A 93 -4.38 -8.31 9.90
CA ASN A 93 -4.17 -7.26 10.89
C ASN A 93 -3.72 -5.96 10.21
N GLY A 94 -4.34 -5.63 9.08
CA GLY A 94 -4.04 -4.42 8.31
C GLY A 94 -5.17 -4.07 7.36
N MET A 95 -4.84 -3.30 6.33
CA MET A 95 -5.80 -2.80 5.35
C MET A 95 -5.77 -3.54 4.01
N ASN A 96 -4.87 -4.50 3.77
CA ASN A 96 -4.90 -5.26 2.50
C ASN A 96 -6.13 -6.18 2.46
N GLU A 97 -6.73 -6.36 1.28
CA GLU A 97 -7.87 -7.27 1.06
C GLU A 97 -7.50 -8.52 0.27
N SER A 98 -6.29 -8.59 -0.28
CA SER A 98 -5.75 -9.77 -0.95
C SER A 98 -4.30 -10.00 -0.53
N SER A 99 -3.81 -11.22 -0.73
CA SER A 99 -2.40 -11.61 -0.56
C SER A 99 -1.50 -11.19 -1.73
N GLY A 100 -1.98 -10.33 -2.62
CA GLY A 100 -1.28 -9.91 -3.84
C GLY A 100 -1.41 -10.93 -4.98
N ALA A 101 -0.48 -10.90 -5.94
CA ALA A 101 -0.52 -11.75 -7.14
C ALA A 101 -0.39 -13.25 -6.84
N LEU A 102 0.07 -13.62 -5.63
CA LEU A 102 0.20 -15.00 -5.17
C LEU A 102 -1.03 -15.54 -4.43
N SER A 103 -2.20 -14.91 -4.57
CA SER A 103 -3.46 -15.33 -3.93
C SER A 103 -3.97 -16.73 -4.31
N TRP A 104 -3.37 -17.35 -5.33
CA TRP A 104 -3.67 -18.71 -5.76
C TRP A 104 -2.91 -19.79 -4.98
N LEU A 105 -1.92 -19.39 -4.16
CA LEU A 105 -1.10 -20.29 -3.34
C LEU A 105 -1.59 -20.44 -1.89
N SER A 106 -2.62 -19.67 -1.50
CA SER A 106 -3.20 -19.64 -0.15
C SER A 106 -4.41 -20.53 -0.02
#